data_AF-A0A1Q3GSG2-F1
#
_entry.id   AF-A0A1Q3GSG2-F1
#
_cell.length_a   1.000
_cell.length_b   1.000
_cell.length_c   1.000
_cell.angle_alpha   90.00
_cell.angle_beta   90.00
_cell.angle_gamma   90.00
#
_symmetry.space_group_name_H-M   'P 1'
#
loop_
_entity.id
_entity.type
_entity.pdbx_description
1 polymer ?
#
loop_
_entity_poly.entity_id
_entity_poly.type
_entity_poly.pdbx_seq_one_letter_code
_entity_poly.pdbx_strand_id
1 'polypeptide(L)'
;MVCLLVIFLKPLLFAQSVFNIEANKTGQTLYPATKAEYFEDKTGRLNFKQAQQQEFVANNTPSLNFGYTSSIFWVRLKLRNSSLANDWRLLSFIPYHNNFDCWQKTASSTWKHTQTGWLRPFDSRENFEHVGFVFPLNLPENATTTIYFRLSGYDPLTFPLELIQKQTLDLRFQFENLYYGIYFGMLAVMLLYNLFIYIVLKDRSYLYYVSYILCMCIIFSSSTGYLFRYIHPQLPLINLYSARITMGVIVITTGLFAIHFLELKKYLLRFYQIFLVNMGLALVAMILTGTELYSSATNDLLSCHSPLLLLAGIMAWRKGNQSARYYVIAWGIFLMGATTITLRNMGFLPINSFTTHTVEIGSALEVILLSLALADKYRILRIEKEKATYQALMIQQKANEELEEKVKDRTREIQNQKEEIIQQAEELKTINDQLKKANVLIKKDRDEKVKIYLQEATEATGKLQQIQETLAQRGPEIAQKLLINEINTAGELSIIQEKVRNEYPDFVAEIDKALADKKITKAIWQVGYCLKLGKSPTDISKILPLSNRTVSVYGSKLRKMGVLEAFKK
;
A
#
# COMPACT_ATOMS: atom_id res chain seq x y z
N MET A 1 -53.40 78.92 -20.01
CA MET A 1 -54.86 78.73 -19.94
C MET A 1 -55.24 77.91 -21.18
N VAL A 2 -55.85 76.72 -21.03
CA VAL A 2 -56.71 75.99 -22.02
C VAL A 2 -56.15 75.85 -23.47
N CYS A 3 -55.86 74.69 -24.07
CA CYS A 3 -56.20 73.26 -23.91
C CYS A 3 -54.92 72.39 -23.94
N LEU A 4 -54.78 71.13 -23.45
CA LEU A 4 -55.64 70.15 -22.75
C LEU A 4 -56.68 69.31 -23.54
N LEU A 5 -56.90 68.07 -23.07
CA LEU A 5 -58.06 67.18 -23.32
C LEU A 5 -58.36 66.66 -24.74
N VAL A 6 -57.42 65.89 -25.33
CA VAL A 6 -57.77 64.62 -26.03
C VAL A 6 -56.74 63.52 -25.68
N ILE A 7 -56.56 63.24 -24.39
CA ILE A 7 -55.88 62.02 -23.91
C ILE A 7 -56.80 61.38 -22.87
N PHE A 8 -57.83 60.69 -23.33
CA PHE A 8 -58.61 59.75 -22.52
C PHE A 8 -59.21 58.65 -23.41
N LEU A 9 -59.08 57.41 -22.95
CA LEU A 9 -59.92 56.26 -23.34
C LEU A 9 -60.01 55.96 -24.85
N LYS A 10 -58.90 55.50 -25.44
CA LYS A 10 -59.03 54.27 -26.24
C LYS A 10 -58.95 53.11 -25.25
N PRO A 11 -60.03 52.34 -25.00
CA PRO A 11 -59.83 51.01 -24.48
C PRO A 11 -58.97 50.28 -25.51
N LEU A 12 -57.80 49.81 -25.10
CA LEU A 12 -57.09 48.78 -25.84
C LEU A 12 -57.95 47.52 -25.74
N LEU A 13 -58.90 47.40 -26.67
CA LEU A 13 -59.47 46.14 -27.09
C LEU A 13 -58.31 45.31 -27.65
N PHE A 14 -57.54 44.71 -26.75
CA PHE A 14 -56.64 43.62 -27.06
C PHE A 14 -57.51 42.48 -27.56
N ALA A 15 -57.77 42.51 -28.88
CA ALA A 15 -58.41 41.43 -29.59
C ALA A 15 -57.58 40.17 -29.32
N GLN A 16 -58.22 39.24 -28.61
CA GLN A 16 -57.58 38.08 -28.01
C GLN A 16 -56.73 37.34 -29.04
N SER A 17 -55.43 37.15 -28.78
CA SER A 17 -54.50 36.73 -29.82
C SER A 17 -54.69 35.25 -30.16
N VAL A 18 -55.34 34.97 -31.29
CA VAL A 18 -55.55 33.61 -31.78
C VAL A 18 -54.34 33.15 -32.59
N PHE A 19 -53.83 31.95 -32.30
CA PHE A 19 -52.83 31.30 -33.12
C PHE A 19 -53.51 30.55 -34.27
N ASN A 20 -53.27 30.99 -35.50
CA ASN A 20 -53.81 30.37 -36.71
C ASN A 20 -52.88 29.25 -37.20
N ILE A 21 -53.42 28.06 -37.39
CA ILE A 21 -52.74 26.91 -37.99
C ILE A 21 -53.01 26.97 -39.50
N GLU A 22 -52.03 27.42 -40.26
CA GLU A 22 -52.12 27.58 -41.71
C GLU A 22 -51.87 26.26 -42.45
N ALA A 23 -52.63 26.00 -43.52
CA ALA A 23 -52.50 24.78 -44.33
C ALA A 23 -51.08 24.54 -44.86
N ASN A 24 -50.33 25.58 -45.19
CA ASN A 24 -48.95 25.47 -45.71
C ASN A 24 -47.91 25.04 -44.67
N LYS A 25 -48.29 24.85 -43.39
CA LYS A 25 -47.39 24.46 -42.29
C LYS A 25 -47.64 23.03 -41.78
N THR A 26 -48.44 22.24 -42.47
CA THR A 26 -48.57 20.80 -42.21
C THR A 26 -47.20 20.11 -42.28
N GLY A 27 -46.89 19.27 -41.29
CA GLY A 27 -45.59 18.59 -41.16
C GLY A 27 -44.52 19.35 -40.36
N GLN A 28 -44.68 20.65 -40.11
CA GLN A 28 -43.73 21.44 -39.29
C GLN A 28 -44.15 21.54 -37.81
N THR A 29 -43.17 21.70 -36.91
CA THR A 29 -43.43 22.06 -35.50
C THR A 29 -43.79 23.54 -35.40
N LEU A 30 -44.93 23.82 -34.76
CA LEU A 30 -45.45 25.17 -34.52
C LEU A 30 -45.29 25.56 -33.05
N TYR A 31 -45.07 26.86 -32.77
CA TYR A 31 -44.80 27.37 -31.41
C TYR A 31 -45.92 28.32 -30.93
N PRO A 32 -47.08 27.78 -30.50
CA PRO A 32 -48.24 28.57 -30.09
C PRO A 32 -48.04 29.42 -28.82
N ALA A 33 -46.97 29.19 -28.04
CA ALA A 33 -46.65 30.00 -26.85
C ALA A 33 -46.48 31.51 -27.15
N THR A 34 -46.14 31.87 -28.39
CA THR A 34 -46.07 33.26 -28.90
C THR A 34 -47.43 33.99 -28.97
N LYS A 35 -48.53 33.29 -28.72
CA LYS A 35 -49.92 33.80 -28.68
C LYS A 35 -50.67 33.26 -27.46
N ALA A 36 -49.96 32.66 -26.50
CA ALA A 36 -50.53 32.29 -25.22
C ALA A 36 -50.69 33.52 -24.33
N GLU A 37 -51.69 33.49 -23.45
CA GLU A 37 -51.92 34.50 -22.43
C GLU A 37 -51.75 33.83 -21.06
N TYR A 38 -51.20 34.50 -20.05
CA TYR A 38 -50.96 33.91 -18.73
C TYR A 38 -51.46 34.79 -17.58
N PHE A 39 -51.75 34.17 -16.44
CA PHE A 39 -52.15 34.82 -15.19
C PHE A 39 -51.44 34.16 -14.01
N GLU A 40 -50.89 34.96 -13.10
CA GLU A 40 -50.19 34.50 -11.89
C GLU A 40 -51.15 34.49 -10.69
N ASP A 41 -51.58 33.30 -10.28
CA ASP A 41 -52.28 33.10 -9.02
C ASP A 41 -51.27 32.95 -7.86
N LYS A 42 -50.92 34.09 -7.26
CA LYS A 42 -50.09 34.18 -6.04
C LYS A 42 -50.76 33.58 -4.79
N THR A 43 -52.08 33.35 -4.82
CA THR A 43 -52.82 32.77 -3.69
C THR A 43 -52.84 31.24 -3.75
N GLY A 44 -52.69 30.67 -4.95
CA GLY A 44 -52.77 29.25 -5.26
C GLY A 44 -54.17 28.62 -5.10
N ARG A 45 -55.20 29.42 -4.79
CA ARG A 45 -56.53 28.96 -4.36
C ARG A 45 -57.60 29.04 -5.44
N LEU A 46 -57.34 29.67 -6.58
CA LEU A 46 -58.37 29.85 -7.60
C LEU A 46 -58.73 28.50 -8.25
N ASN A 47 -60.04 28.23 -8.35
CA ASN A 47 -60.54 27.13 -9.17
C ASN A 47 -60.67 27.54 -10.64
N PHE A 48 -60.86 26.57 -11.53
CA PHE A 48 -60.94 26.80 -12.98
C PHE A 48 -61.97 27.87 -13.39
N LYS A 49 -63.17 27.88 -12.78
CA LYS A 49 -64.22 28.87 -13.12
C LYS A 49 -63.82 30.29 -12.70
N GLN A 50 -63.14 30.43 -11.56
CA GLN A 50 -62.62 31.72 -11.07
C GLN A 50 -61.43 32.20 -11.90
N ALA A 51 -60.54 31.28 -12.29
CA ALA A 51 -59.40 31.56 -13.15
C ALA A 51 -59.82 32.05 -14.55
N GLN A 52 -60.91 31.50 -15.11
CA GLN A 52 -61.47 31.96 -16.39
C GLN A 52 -61.92 33.42 -16.40
N GLN A 53 -62.25 34.00 -15.24
CA GLN A 53 -62.71 35.38 -15.07
C GLN A 53 -61.58 36.38 -14.85
N GLN A 54 -60.33 35.92 -14.68
CA GLN A 54 -59.18 36.80 -14.48
C GLN A 54 -58.72 37.46 -15.78
N GLU A 55 -58.01 38.58 -15.65
CA GLU A 55 -57.33 39.24 -16.75
C GLU A 55 -56.00 38.52 -17.03
N PHE A 56 -55.81 38.01 -18.25
CA PHE A 56 -54.57 37.33 -18.64
C PHE A 56 -53.68 38.29 -19.43
N VAL A 57 -52.38 38.27 -19.12
CA VAL A 57 -51.35 39.04 -19.82
C VAL A 57 -50.90 38.27 -21.06
N ALA A 58 -50.86 38.94 -22.21
CA ALA A 58 -50.39 38.33 -23.46
C ALA A 58 -48.87 38.05 -23.41
N ASN A 59 -48.47 36.86 -23.84
CA ASN A 59 -47.06 36.51 -24.04
C ASN A 59 -46.61 36.79 -25.46
N ASN A 60 -45.40 37.35 -25.61
CA ASN A 60 -44.79 37.67 -26.90
C ASN A 60 -43.51 36.86 -27.18
N THR A 61 -43.07 35.99 -26.27
CA THR A 61 -41.86 35.16 -26.44
C THR A 61 -42.17 33.78 -27.07
N PRO A 62 -41.18 33.09 -27.67
CA PRO A 62 -41.34 31.72 -28.17
C PRO A 62 -41.67 30.67 -27.10
N SER A 63 -41.38 30.96 -25.83
CA SER A 63 -41.64 30.08 -24.69
C SER A 63 -41.95 30.88 -23.43
N LEU A 64 -42.90 30.41 -22.64
CA LEU A 64 -43.18 30.95 -21.31
C LEU A 64 -42.07 30.47 -20.36
N ASN A 65 -41.42 31.38 -19.65
CA ASN A 65 -40.44 31.05 -18.61
C ASN A 65 -40.68 31.96 -17.41
N PHE A 66 -41.06 31.38 -16.28
CA PHE A 66 -41.35 32.08 -15.02
C PHE A 66 -40.25 31.87 -13.96
N GLY A 67 -39.16 31.15 -14.29
CA GLY A 67 -38.08 30.86 -13.36
C GLY A 67 -38.50 30.00 -12.16
N TYR A 68 -37.81 30.14 -11.04
CA TYR A 68 -38.21 29.54 -9.76
C TYR A 68 -39.26 30.43 -9.07
N THR A 69 -40.42 29.87 -8.77
CA THR A 69 -41.55 30.59 -8.16
C THR A 69 -42.48 29.61 -7.45
N SER A 70 -43.11 30.04 -6.35
CA SER A 70 -44.14 29.29 -5.64
C SER A 70 -45.57 29.59 -6.11
N SER A 71 -45.75 30.59 -6.99
CA SER A 71 -47.04 30.97 -7.57
C SER A 71 -47.57 29.91 -8.53
N ILE A 72 -48.90 29.81 -8.64
CA ILE A 72 -49.55 28.97 -9.66
C ILE A 72 -49.78 29.79 -10.92
N PHE A 73 -49.42 29.27 -12.08
CA PHE A 73 -49.63 29.95 -13.36
C PHE A 73 -50.78 29.30 -14.13
N TRP A 74 -51.75 30.12 -14.49
CA TRP A 74 -52.81 29.77 -15.42
C TRP A 74 -52.41 30.25 -16.81
N VAL A 75 -52.44 29.37 -17.82
CA VAL A 75 -52.12 29.71 -19.21
C VAL A 75 -53.33 29.44 -20.08
N ARG A 76 -53.74 30.41 -20.88
CA ARG A 76 -54.85 30.34 -21.83
C ARG A 76 -54.30 30.39 -23.25
N LEU A 77 -54.72 29.44 -24.08
CA LEU A 77 -54.32 29.36 -25.48
C LEU A 77 -55.54 29.25 -26.39
N LYS A 78 -55.56 30.05 -27.47
CA LYS A 78 -56.58 29.98 -28.51
C LYS A 78 -55.97 29.53 -29.83
N LEU A 79 -56.41 28.38 -30.32
CA LEU A 79 -55.98 27.78 -31.57
C LEU A 79 -57.13 27.82 -32.58
N ARG A 80 -56.88 28.32 -33.80
CA ARG A 80 -57.79 28.18 -34.93
C ARG A 80 -57.16 27.28 -35.97
N ASN A 81 -57.83 26.18 -36.31
CA ASN A 81 -57.36 25.29 -37.37
C ASN A 81 -57.88 25.76 -38.72
N SER A 82 -56.99 26.25 -39.59
CA SER A 82 -57.34 26.61 -40.99
C SER A 82 -56.78 25.57 -41.98
N SER A 83 -56.54 24.34 -41.52
CA SER A 83 -56.02 23.23 -42.30
C SER A 83 -56.96 22.03 -42.27
N LEU A 84 -56.90 21.18 -43.30
CA LEU A 84 -57.63 19.91 -43.38
C LEU A 84 -57.05 18.83 -42.42
N ALA A 85 -55.94 19.11 -41.74
CA ALA A 85 -55.31 18.16 -40.83
C ALA A 85 -55.95 18.25 -39.44
N ASN A 86 -56.46 17.13 -38.95
CA ASN A 86 -57.20 17.07 -37.68
C ASN A 86 -56.42 16.39 -36.52
N ASP A 87 -55.37 15.61 -36.81
CA ASP A 87 -54.64 14.83 -35.79
C ASP A 87 -53.42 15.57 -35.20
N TRP A 88 -53.71 16.72 -34.57
CA TRP A 88 -52.70 17.54 -33.90
C TRP A 88 -52.43 17.08 -32.47
N ARG A 89 -51.18 17.26 -32.03
CA ARG A 89 -50.70 17.00 -30.68
C ARG A 89 -50.09 18.27 -30.13
N LEU A 90 -50.46 18.62 -28.90
CA LEU A 90 -49.78 19.65 -28.15
C LEU A 90 -48.78 18.99 -27.21
N LEU A 91 -47.51 19.18 -27.50
CA LEU A 91 -46.38 18.71 -26.72
C LEU A 91 -45.93 19.81 -25.76
N SER A 92 -45.73 19.47 -24.48
CA SER A 92 -44.76 20.17 -23.64
C SER A 92 -43.63 19.21 -23.33
N PHE A 93 -42.45 19.53 -23.87
CA PHE A 93 -41.28 18.64 -23.83
C PHE A 93 -40.62 18.57 -22.44
N ILE A 94 -41.02 19.44 -21.51
CA ILE A 94 -40.45 19.47 -20.15
C ILE A 94 -41.23 18.49 -19.27
N PRO A 95 -40.65 17.34 -18.87
CA PRO A 95 -41.40 16.30 -18.20
C PRO A 95 -41.65 16.61 -16.71
N TYR A 96 -40.88 17.54 -16.11
CA TYR A 96 -40.81 17.83 -14.66
C TYR A 96 -41.73 18.96 -14.16
N HIS A 97 -42.91 19.16 -14.75
CA HIS A 97 -43.95 19.96 -14.09
C HIS A 97 -44.64 19.14 -13.00
N ASN A 98 -44.54 19.59 -11.74
CA ASN A 98 -45.01 18.81 -10.59
C ASN A 98 -46.52 18.56 -10.62
N ASN A 99 -47.32 19.62 -10.80
CA ASN A 99 -48.73 19.48 -11.20
C ASN A 99 -48.96 20.21 -12.51
N PHE A 100 -49.61 19.52 -13.44
CA PHE A 100 -49.96 20.04 -14.75
C PHE A 100 -51.38 19.58 -15.12
N ASP A 101 -52.33 20.50 -15.01
CA ASP A 101 -53.74 20.24 -15.34
C ASP A 101 -54.07 20.93 -16.67
N CYS A 102 -54.84 20.25 -17.52
CA CYS A 102 -55.30 20.74 -18.83
C CYS A 102 -56.84 20.69 -18.89
N TRP A 103 -57.46 21.78 -19.34
CA TRP A 103 -58.89 21.84 -19.65
C TRP A 103 -59.10 22.15 -21.12
N GLN A 104 -59.81 21.25 -21.79
CA GLN A 104 -60.13 21.32 -23.22
C GLN A 104 -61.62 21.04 -23.42
N LYS A 105 -62.26 21.68 -24.41
CA LYS A 105 -63.67 21.42 -24.73
C LYS A 105 -63.81 20.10 -25.50
N THR A 106 -64.79 19.30 -25.11
CA THR A 106 -65.24 18.11 -25.84
C THR A 106 -66.15 18.50 -27.01
N ALA A 107 -66.48 17.52 -27.87
CA ALA A 107 -67.48 17.70 -28.92
C ALA A 107 -68.89 18.07 -28.35
N SER A 108 -69.21 17.65 -27.13
CA SER A 108 -70.44 18.03 -26.42
C SER A 108 -70.35 19.38 -25.70
N SER A 109 -69.34 20.20 -26.01
CA SER A 109 -69.07 21.52 -25.40
C SER A 109 -68.81 21.52 -23.88
N THR A 110 -68.66 20.35 -23.25
CA THR A 110 -68.25 20.22 -21.85
C THR A 110 -66.73 20.33 -21.72
N TRP A 111 -66.23 20.72 -20.54
CA TRP A 111 -64.79 20.75 -20.29
C TRP A 111 -64.30 19.36 -19.85
N LYS A 112 -63.47 18.72 -20.68
CA LYS A 112 -62.64 17.60 -20.24
C LYS A 112 -61.45 18.17 -19.47
N HIS A 113 -61.27 17.69 -18.24
CA HIS A 113 -60.15 18.00 -17.36
C HIS A 113 -59.21 16.79 -17.34
N THR A 114 -58.00 16.96 -17.86
CA THR A 114 -56.92 15.97 -17.78
C THR A 114 -55.95 16.41 -16.68
N GLN A 115 -55.65 15.52 -15.74
CA GLN A 115 -54.82 15.79 -14.57
C GLN A 115 -53.51 15.00 -14.62
N THR A 116 -52.39 15.66 -14.93
CA THR A 116 -51.08 15.01 -15.03
C THR A 116 -49.98 15.78 -14.27
N GLY A 117 -48.73 15.35 -14.37
CA GLY A 117 -47.60 15.97 -13.67
C GLY A 117 -46.54 14.95 -13.25
N TRP A 118 -45.53 15.41 -12.53
CA TRP A 118 -44.47 14.60 -11.92
C TRP A 118 -44.87 14.05 -10.55
N LEU A 119 -45.85 14.66 -9.87
CA LEU A 119 -46.40 14.22 -8.58
C LEU A 119 -47.60 13.26 -8.71
N ARG A 120 -47.99 12.89 -9.93
CA ARG A 120 -49.06 11.94 -10.23
C ARG A 120 -48.48 10.70 -10.91
N PRO A 121 -49.08 9.50 -10.78
CA PRO A 121 -48.62 8.30 -11.48
C PRO A 121 -48.48 8.54 -12.99
N PHE A 122 -47.50 7.90 -13.62
CA PHE A 122 -47.15 8.12 -15.02
C PHE A 122 -48.38 7.95 -15.95
N ASP A 123 -49.22 6.96 -15.66
CA ASP A 123 -50.47 6.62 -16.35
C ASP A 123 -51.45 7.80 -16.47
N SER A 124 -51.38 8.77 -15.55
CA SER A 124 -52.19 10.00 -15.58
C SER A 124 -51.91 10.92 -16.78
N ARG A 125 -50.87 10.60 -17.58
CA ARG A 125 -50.51 11.30 -18.82
C ARG A 125 -51.44 10.96 -19.99
N GLU A 126 -52.33 9.96 -19.85
CA GLU A 126 -53.24 9.41 -20.87
C GLU A 126 -52.56 8.84 -22.15
N ASN A 127 -51.31 9.21 -22.44
CA ASN A 127 -50.50 8.72 -23.55
C ASN A 127 -49.21 8.03 -23.04
N PHE A 128 -49.21 6.71 -23.05
CA PHE A 128 -48.12 5.86 -22.53
C PHE A 128 -46.89 5.79 -23.44
N GLU A 129 -46.96 6.32 -24.67
CA GLU A 129 -45.91 6.17 -25.68
C GLU A 129 -44.73 7.14 -25.46
N HIS A 130 -44.92 8.22 -24.70
CA HIS A 130 -43.96 9.31 -24.58
C HIS A 130 -43.62 9.74 -23.13
N VAL A 131 -42.38 10.23 -22.92
CA VAL A 131 -41.84 10.63 -21.60
C VAL A 131 -42.10 12.09 -21.21
N GLY A 132 -42.49 12.95 -22.16
CA GLY A 132 -43.01 14.31 -21.91
C GLY A 132 -44.54 14.37 -22.06
N PHE A 133 -45.14 15.52 -21.76
CA PHE A 133 -46.60 15.67 -21.76
C PHE A 133 -47.15 15.90 -23.17
N VAL A 134 -48.08 15.04 -23.61
CA VAL A 134 -48.66 15.09 -24.96
C VAL A 134 -50.18 15.06 -24.86
N PHE A 135 -50.84 16.15 -25.26
CA PHE A 135 -52.30 16.22 -25.31
C PHE A 135 -52.81 16.00 -26.74
N PRO A 136 -53.68 15.01 -26.98
CA PRO A 136 -54.41 14.90 -28.24
C PRO A 136 -55.41 16.04 -28.34
N LEU A 137 -55.24 16.91 -29.35
CA LEU A 137 -56.17 18.01 -29.61
C LEU A 137 -57.13 17.62 -30.73
N ASN A 138 -58.42 17.67 -30.43
CA ASN A 138 -59.44 17.69 -31.48
C ASN A 138 -59.61 19.16 -31.93
N LEU A 139 -59.13 19.48 -33.13
CA LEU A 139 -59.22 20.82 -33.72
C LEU A 139 -60.02 20.75 -35.03
N PRO A 140 -61.37 20.90 -34.98
CA PRO A 140 -62.20 20.88 -36.18
C PRO A 140 -61.79 21.97 -37.17
N GLU A 141 -61.96 21.69 -38.46
CA GLU A 141 -61.65 22.65 -39.53
C GLU A 141 -62.40 23.98 -39.34
N ASN A 142 -61.68 25.08 -39.52
CA ASN A 142 -62.10 26.47 -39.36
C ASN A 142 -62.62 26.86 -37.95
N ALA A 143 -62.66 25.94 -36.98
CA ALA A 143 -63.09 26.21 -35.61
C ALA A 143 -61.97 26.84 -34.76
N THR A 144 -62.36 27.65 -33.78
CA THR A 144 -61.45 28.18 -32.75
C THR A 144 -61.65 27.45 -31.42
N THR A 145 -60.62 26.72 -31.00
CA THR A 145 -60.60 25.97 -29.73
C THR A 145 -59.83 26.76 -28.68
N THR A 146 -60.38 26.85 -27.47
CA THR A 146 -59.69 27.46 -26.32
C THR A 146 -59.28 26.36 -25.35
N ILE A 147 -58.02 26.36 -24.95
CA ILE A 147 -57.41 25.41 -24.02
C ILE A 147 -56.87 26.21 -22.84
N TYR A 148 -57.01 25.66 -21.63
CA TYR A 148 -56.44 26.22 -20.42
C TYR A 148 -55.50 25.22 -19.75
N PHE A 149 -54.41 25.74 -19.17
CA PHE A 149 -53.47 24.99 -18.36
C PHE A 149 -53.36 25.61 -16.97
N ARG A 150 -53.09 24.78 -15.97
CA ARG A 150 -52.66 25.19 -14.64
C ARG A 150 -51.34 24.50 -14.35
N LEU A 151 -50.34 25.31 -14.02
CA LEU A 151 -48.95 24.93 -13.81
C LEU A 151 -48.53 25.31 -12.40
N SER A 152 -47.92 24.37 -11.67
CA SER A 152 -47.27 24.64 -10.39
C SER A 152 -46.09 23.68 -10.20
N GLY A 153 -44.98 24.16 -9.65
CA GLY A 153 -43.82 23.33 -9.39
C GLY A 153 -42.83 23.96 -8.42
N TYR A 154 -41.86 23.16 -8.03
CA TYR A 154 -40.72 23.57 -7.19
C TYR A 154 -39.44 23.78 -8.02
N ASP A 155 -39.49 23.38 -9.29
CA ASP A 155 -38.41 23.42 -10.29
C ASP A 155 -38.71 24.54 -11.31
N PRO A 156 -37.75 24.98 -12.16
CA PRO A 156 -37.94 26.14 -13.03
C PRO A 156 -39.17 26.02 -13.93
N LEU A 157 -40.16 26.88 -13.72
CA LEU A 157 -41.45 26.83 -14.40
C LEU A 157 -41.34 27.38 -15.82
N THR A 158 -40.80 26.54 -16.68
CA THR A 158 -40.60 26.74 -18.11
C THR A 158 -41.66 25.95 -18.86
N PHE A 159 -42.42 26.62 -19.72
CA PHE A 159 -43.52 26.02 -20.46
C PHE A 159 -43.36 26.26 -21.97
N PRO A 160 -42.46 25.51 -22.61
CA PRO A 160 -42.45 25.39 -24.07
C PRO A 160 -43.72 24.64 -24.49
N LEU A 161 -44.46 25.23 -25.41
CA LEU A 161 -45.59 24.61 -26.09
C LEU A 161 -45.25 24.43 -27.56
N GLU A 162 -45.31 23.19 -28.01
CA GLU A 162 -45.11 22.80 -29.40
C GLU A 162 -46.41 22.17 -29.91
N LEU A 163 -46.87 22.59 -31.08
CA LEU A 163 -48.02 22.02 -31.78
C LEU A 163 -47.51 21.31 -33.04
N ILE A 164 -47.77 20.01 -33.11
CA ILE A 164 -47.13 19.11 -34.06
C ILE A 164 -48.10 17.99 -34.46
N GLN A 165 -47.99 17.48 -35.68
CA GLN A 165 -48.84 16.37 -36.15
C GLN A 165 -48.34 15.04 -35.57
N LYS A 166 -49.25 14.09 -35.31
CA LYS A 166 -48.90 12.79 -34.70
C LYS A 166 -47.76 12.08 -35.44
N GLN A 167 -47.82 11.98 -36.76
CA GLN A 167 -46.80 11.26 -37.54
C GLN A 167 -45.39 11.88 -37.40
N THR A 168 -45.26 13.21 -37.43
CA THR A 168 -43.98 13.90 -37.21
C THR A 168 -43.48 13.72 -35.78
N LEU A 169 -44.41 13.70 -34.81
CA LEU A 169 -44.12 13.50 -33.41
C LEU A 169 -43.59 12.07 -33.13
N ASP A 170 -44.26 11.05 -33.66
CA ASP A 170 -43.87 9.64 -33.51
C ASP A 170 -42.48 9.40 -34.12
N LEU A 171 -42.18 9.99 -35.29
CA LEU A 171 -40.83 9.93 -35.90
C LEU A 171 -39.77 10.61 -35.04
N ARG A 172 -40.05 11.81 -34.51
CA ARG A 172 -39.13 12.50 -33.58
C ARG A 172 -38.83 11.65 -32.35
N PHE A 173 -39.85 11.02 -31.77
CA PHE A 173 -39.67 10.15 -30.61
C PHE A 173 -38.85 8.90 -30.94
N GLN A 174 -38.93 8.34 -32.15
CA GLN A 174 -38.05 7.23 -32.54
C GLN A 174 -36.57 7.66 -32.54
N PHE A 175 -36.25 8.85 -33.08
CA PHE A 175 -34.89 9.40 -33.03
C PHE A 175 -34.43 9.75 -31.62
N GLU A 176 -35.29 10.32 -30.77
CA GLU A 176 -34.97 10.62 -29.38
C GLU A 176 -34.74 9.33 -28.55
N ASN A 177 -35.60 8.31 -28.71
CA ASN A 177 -35.40 6.99 -28.08
C ASN A 177 -34.08 6.34 -28.54
N LEU A 178 -33.74 6.42 -29.83
CA LEU A 178 -32.47 5.91 -30.35
C LEU A 178 -31.27 6.67 -29.75
N TYR A 179 -31.34 7.99 -29.69
CA TYR A 179 -30.31 8.84 -29.07
C TYR A 179 -30.07 8.45 -27.61
N TYR A 180 -31.13 8.38 -26.79
CA TYR A 180 -31.00 7.99 -25.39
C TYR A 180 -30.60 6.53 -25.21
N GLY A 181 -31.02 5.63 -26.10
CA GLY A 181 -30.56 4.24 -26.13
C GLY A 181 -29.04 4.13 -26.35
N ILE A 182 -28.49 4.88 -27.30
CA ILE A 182 -27.03 4.97 -27.53
C ILE A 182 -26.32 5.59 -26.32
N TYR A 183 -26.87 6.68 -25.76
CA TYR A 183 -26.30 7.37 -24.60
C TYR A 183 -26.23 6.48 -23.36
N PHE A 184 -27.34 5.89 -22.92
CA PHE A 184 -27.36 5.00 -21.76
C PHE A 184 -26.61 3.69 -22.04
N GLY A 185 -26.59 3.20 -23.29
CA GLY A 185 -25.75 2.07 -23.69
C GLY A 185 -24.25 2.35 -23.51
N MET A 186 -23.79 3.55 -23.90
CA MET A 186 -22.40 3.98 -23.68
C MET A 186 -22.08 4.07 -22.19
N LEU A 187 -22.95 4.69 -21.38
CA LEU A 187 -22.74 4.75 -19.93
C LEU A 187 -22.73 3.36 -19.29
N ALA A 188 -23.60 2.43 -19.72
CA ALA A 188 -23.65 1.07 -19.22
C ALA A 188 -22.37 0.27 -19.56
N VAL A 189 -21.87 0.37 -20.79
CA VAL A 189 -20.59 -0.23 -21.19
C VAL A 189 -19.45 0.31 -20.33
N MET A 190 -19.39 1.63 -20.12
CA MET A 190 -18.34 2.27 -19.33
C MET A 190 -18.44 1.95 -17.83
N LEU A 191 -19.65 1.83 -17.29
CA LEU A 191 -19.90 1.36 -15.93
C LEU A 191 -19.40 -0.07 -15.74
N LEU A 192 -19.80 -0.99 -16.61
CA LEU A 192 -19.39 -2.41 -16.54
C LEU A 192 -17.89 -2.59 -16.75
N TYR A 193 -17.30 -1.87 -17.69
CA TYR A 193 -15.85 -1.88 -17.96
C TYR A 193 -15.05 -1.38 -16.75
N ASN A 194 -15.40 -0.23 -16.17
CA ASN A 194 -14.69 0.30 -14.99
C ASN A 194 -14.97 -0.53 -13.72
N LEU A 195 -16.13 -1.18 -13.61
CA LEU A 195 -16.43 -2.15 -12.54
C LEU A 195 -15.58 -3.41 -12.66
N PHE A 196 -15.40 -3.95 -13.87
CA PHE A 196 -14.48 -5.07 -14.12
C PHE A 196 -13.04 -4.69 -13.74
N ILE A 197 -12.57 -3.51 -14.15
CA ILE A 197 -11.23 -3.03 -13.77
C ILE A 197 -11.12 -2.84 -12.24
N TYR A 198 -12.18 -2.35 -11.56
CA TYR A 198 -12.19 -2.30 -10.09
C TYR A 198 -12.02 -3.69 -9.46
N ILE A 199 -12.70 -4.72 -9.97
CA ILE A 199 -12.58 -6.10 -9.45
C ILE A 199 -11.15 -6.64 -9.62
N VAL A 200 -10.50 -6.34 -10.75
CA VAL A 200 -9.13 -6.79 -11.06
C VAL A 200 -8.06 -6.00 -10.28
N LEU A 201 -8.15 -4.67 -10.24
CA LEU A 201 -7.12 -3.80 -9.66
C LEU A 201 -7.34 -3.46 -8.18
N LYS A 202 -8.59 -3.53 -7.69
CA LYS A 202 -9.04 -3.16 -6.34
C LYS A 202 -8.71 -1.72 -5.90
N ASP A 203 -8.37 -0.83 -6.83
CA ASP A 203 -8.15 0.60 -6.56
C ASP A 203 -9.50 1.32 -6.36
N ARG A 204 -9.66 1.95 -5.19
CA ARG A 204 -10.88 2.68 -4.78
C ARG A 204 -11.28 3.80 -5.74
N SER A 205 -10.33 4.36 -6.49
CA SER A 205 -10.58 5.39 -7.52
C SER A 205 -11.61 4.90 -8.54
N TYR A 206 -11.53 3.63 -8.97
CA TYR A 206 -12.50 3.04 -9.90
C TYR A 206 -13.87 2.83 -9.24
N LEU A 207 -13.92 2.46 -7.96
CA LEU A 207 -15.20 2.29 -7.25
C LEU A 207 -15.98 3.60 -7.17
N TYR A 208 -15.34 4.70 -6.73
CA TYR A 208 -15.98 6.01 -6.66
C TYR A 208 -16.42 6.51 -8.04
N TYR A 209 -15.64 6.18 -9.07
CA TYR A 209 -15.94 6.53 -10.45
C TYR A 209 -17.15 5.74 -11.01
N VAL A 210 -17.22 4.42 -10.75
CA VAL A 210 -18.39 3.59 -11.08
C VAL A 210 -19.64 4.08 -10.34
N SER A 211 -19.52 4.44 -9.06
CA SER A 211 -20.62 5.04 -8.29
C SER A 211 -21.10 6.36 -8.91
N TYR A 212 -20.18 7.19 -9.41
CA TYR A 212 -20.50 8.42 -10.12
C TYR A 212 -21.23 8.18 -11.45
N ILE A 213 -20.76 7.24 -12.30
CA ILE A 213 -21.45 6.89 -13.56
C ILE A 213 -22.88 6.39 -13.25
N LEU A 214 -23.05 5.57 -12.22
CA LEU A 214 -24.37 5.09 -11.79
C LEU A 214 -25.29 6.26 -11.37
N CYS A 215 -24.75 7.23 -10.62
CA CYS A 215 -25.50 8.43 -10.23
C CYS A 215 -25.86 9.30 -11.45
N MET A 216 -24.97 9.45 -12.43
CA MET A 216 -25.29 10.10 -13.71
C MET A 216 -26.42 9.39 -14.46
N CYS A 217 -26.36 8.05 -14.56
CA CYS A 217 -27.43 7.27 -15.17
C CYS A 217 -28.79 7.56 -14.50
N ILE A 218 -28.83 7.60 -13.17
CA ILE A 218 -30.05 7.91 -12.40
C ILE A 218 -30.53 9.34 -12.65
N ILE A 219 -29.65 10.35 -12.60
CA ILE A 219 -30.05 11.75 -12.84
C ILE A 219 -30.58 11.95 -14.26
N PHE A 220 -29.84 11.52 -15.28
CA PHE A 220 -30.24 11.75 -16.67
C PHE A 220 -31.47 10.92 -17.06
N SER A 221 -31.63 9.69 -16.57
CA SER A 221 -32.86 8.92 -16.82
C SER A 221 -34.06 9.44 -16.05
N SER A 222 -33.86 10.03 -14.86
CA SER A 222 -34.92 10.71 -14.10
C SER A 222 -35.32 12.02 -14.79
N SER A 223 -34.39 12.92 -15.11
CA SER A 223 -34.67 14.23 -15.73
C SER A 223 -35.34 14.14 -17.10
N THR A 224 -35.07 13.08 -17.86
CA THR A 224 -35.70 12.77 -19.15
C THR A 224 -37.02 12.00 -19.02
N GLY A 225 -37.36 11.50 -17.82
CA GLY A 225 -38.60 10.76 -17.55
C GLY A 225 -38.57 9.26 -17.87
N TYR A 226 -37.49 8.72 -18.44
CA TYR A 226 -37.36 7.28 -18.73
C TYR A 226 -37.34 6.42 -17.46
N LEU A 227 -36.69 6.90 -16.39
CA LEU A 227 -36.64 6.20 -15.10
C LEU A 227 -38.04 6.05 -14.50
N PHE A 228 -38.85 7.10 -14.59
CA PHE A 228 -40.22 7.09 -14.12
C PHE A 228 -41.07 6.12 -14.94
N ARG A 229 -41.00 6.21 -16.28
CA ARG A 229 -41.76 5.37 -17.21
C ARG A 229 -41.51 3.87 -17.00
N TYR A 230 -40.24 3.46 -16.91
CA TYR A 230 -39.87 2.04 -16.98
C TYR A 230 -39.57 1.37 -15.63
N ILE A 231 -39.15 2.11 -14.60
CA ILE A 231 -38.73 1.49 -13.32
C ILE A 231 -39.78 1.70 -12.22
N HIS A 232 -40.40 2.88 -12.11
CA HIS A 232 -41.31 3.19 -11.00
C HIS A 232 -42.52 4.07 -11.37
N PRO A 233 -43.31 3.72 -12.41
CA PRO A 233 -44.38 4.58 -12.94
C PRO A 233 -45.49 4.90 -11.93
N GLN A 234 -45.68 4.05 -10.93
CA GLN A 234 -46.70 4.22 -9.88
C GLN A 234 -46.20 4.97 -8.62
N LEU A 235 -44.94 5.44 -8.59
CA LEU A 235 -44.32 6.00 -7.37
C LEU A 235 -43.77 7.42 -7.62
N PRO A 236 -44.63 8.46 -7.69
CA PRO A 236 -44.25 9.83 -8.05
C PRO A 236 -43.24 10.46 -7.08
N LEU A 237 -43.33 10.14 -5.78
CA LEU A 237 -42.40 10.62 -4.77
C LEU A 237 -40.97 10.09 -5.00
N ILE A 238 -40.83 8.84 -5.45
CA ILE A 238 -39.51 8.30 -5.81
C ILE A 238 -38.94 9.08 -6.98
N ASN A 239 -39.74 9.39 -8.01
CA ASN A 239 -39.29 10.17 -9.16
C ASN A 239 -38.94 11.63 -8.81
N LEU A 240 -39.65 12.26 -7.86
CA LEU A 240 -39.32 13.60 -7.36
C LEU A 240 -37.96 13.59 -6.65
N TYR A 241 -37.76 12.66 -5.72
CA TYR A 241 -36.58 12.63 -4.88
C TYR A 241 -35.37 11.93 -5.53
N SER A 242 -35.55 11.07 -6.54
CA SER A 242 -34.46 10.33 -7.19
C SER A 242 -33.39 11.25 -7.76
N ALA A 243 -33.77 12.24 -8.58
CA ALA A 243 -32.82 13.19 -9.13
C ALA A 243 -32.21 14.08 -8.03
N ARG A 244 -33.07 14.64 -7.16
CA ARG A 244 -32.70 15.61 -6.11
C ARG A 244 -31.72 15.06 -5.08
N ILE A 245 -31.97 13.85 -4.57
CA ILE A 245 -31.09 13.17 -3.61
C ILE A 245 -29.80 12.72 -4.31
N THR A 246 -29.90 12.19 -5.53
CA THR A 246 -28.72 11.73 -6.28
C THR A 246 -27.75 12.87 -6.60
N MET A 247 -28.20 14.11 -6.78
CA MET A 247 -27.28 15.27 -6.89
C MET A 247 -26.35 15.40 -5.68
N GLY A 248 -26.85 15.21 -4.45
CA GLY A 248 -26.03 15.19 -3.24
C GLY A 248 -25.08 13.99 -3.19
N VAL A 249 -25.54 12.81 -3.64
CA VAL A 249 -24.67 11.62 -3.77
C VAL A 249 -23.55 11.85 -4.79
N ILE A 250 -23.80 12.51 -5.92
CA ILE A 250 -22.77 12.89 -6.90
C ILE A 250 -21.69 13.75 -6.26
N VAL A 251 -22.05 14.76 -5.46
CA VAL A 251 -21.06 15.60 -4.76
C VAL A 251 -20.13 14.74 -3.89
N ILE A 252 -20.69 13.74 -3.20
CA ILE A 252 -19.92 12.79 -2.37
C ILE A 252 -19.05 11.86 -3.23
N THR A 253 -19.60 11.19 -4.25
CA THR A 253 -18.82 10.23 -5.06
C THR A 253 -17.73 10.91 -5.88
N THR A 254 -18.02 12.08 -6.47
CA THR A 254 -17.03 12.86 -7.23
C THR A 254 -16.00 13.54 -6.32
N GLY A 255 -16.38 13.96 -5.10
CA GLY A 255 -15.44 14.44 -4.08
C GLY A 255 -14.47 13.33 -3.63
N LEU A 256 -14.98 12.14 -3.33
CA LEU A 256 -14.15 10.96 -3.01
C LEU A 256 -13.27 10.55 -4.19
N PHE A 257 -13.80 10.57 -5.42
CA PHE A 257 -13.04 10.34 -6.64
C PHE A 257 -11.91 11.36 -6.79
N ALA A 258 -12.18 12.67 -6.69
CA ALA A 258 -11.17 13.72 -6.81
C ALA A 258 -10.07 13.58 -5.75
N ILE A 259 -10.44 13.33 -4.48
CA ILE A 259 -9.48 13.11 -3.38
C ILE A 259 -8.48 11.98 -3.70
N HIS A 260 -8.97 10.83 -4.16
CA HIS A 260 -8.14 9.65 -4.42
C HIS A 260 -7.45 9.71 -5.78
N PHE A 261 -8.13 10.20 -6.82
CA PHE A 261 -7.59 10.31 -8.18
C PHE A 261 -6.43 11.32 -8.23
N LEU A 262 -6.65 12.55 -7.75
CA LEU A 262 -5.66 13.64 -7.77
C LEU A 262 -4.64 13.59 -6.61
N GLU A 263 -4.76 12.60 -5.71
CA GLU A 263 -3.98 12.50 -4.47
C GLU A 263 -4.01 13.80 -3.64
N LEU A 264 -5.19 14.40 -3.43
CA LEU A 264 -5.31 15.76 -2.86
C LEU A 264 -4.64 15.91 -1.49
N LYS A 265 -4.61 14.85 -0.66
CA LYS A 265 -3.93 14.86 0.64
C LYS A 265 -2.41 15.07 0.52
N LYS A 266 -1.79 14.65 -0.59
CA LYS A 266 -0.35 14.76 -0.90
C LYS A 266 -0.01 16.10 -1.56
N TYR A 267 -0.79 16.54 -2.54
CA TYR A 267 -0.48 17.75 -3.32
C TYR A 267 -1.17 19.04 -2.83
N LEU A 268 -2.37 18.96 -2.24
CA LEU A 268 -3.27 20.09 -1.99
C LEU A 268 -4.11 19.91 -0.71
N LEU A 269 -3.46 19.87 0.47
CA LEU A 269 -4.13 19.59 1.76
C LEU A 269 -5.33 20.50 2.05
N ARG A 270 -5.29 21.78 1.65
CA ARG A 270 -6.43 22.71 1.78
C ARG A 270 -7.64 22.27 0.93
N PHE A 271 -7.42 21.83 -0.31
CA PHE A 271 -8.51 21.31 -1.14
C PHE A 271 -9.08 20.02 -0.55
N TYR A 272 -8.24 19.11 -0.04
CA TYR A 272 -8.70 17.91 0.67
C TYR A 272 -9.67 18.27 1.82
N GLN A 273 -9.35 19.27 2.64
CA GLN A 273 -10.24 19.76 3.70
C GLN A 273 -11.55 20.37 3.13
N ILE A 274 -11.47 21.18 2.08
CA ILE A 274 -12.65 21.77 1.42
C ILE A 274 -13.59 20.68 0.88
N PHE A 275 -13.06 19.62 0.24
CA PHE A 275 -13.88 18.50 -0.22
C PHE A 275 -14.54 17.75 0.94
N LEU A 276 -13.85 17.52 2.07
CA LEU A 276 -14.47 16.92 3.26
C LEU A 276 -15.65 17.76 3.78
N VAL A 277 -15.47 19.08 3.88
CA VAL A 277 -16.55 20.00 4.29
C VAL A 277 -17.69 19.99 3.28
N ASN A 278 -17.39 20.01 1.98
CA ASN A 278 -18.38 20.01 0.91
C ASN A 278 -19.22 18.71 0.88
N MET A 279 -18.61 17.55 1.17
CA MET A 279 -19.34 16.29 1.35
C MET A 279 -20.22 16.29 2.62
N GLY A 280 -19.78 16.94 3.70
CA GLY A 280 -20.63 17.18 4.87
C GLY A 280 -21.85 18.07 4.54
N LEU A 281 -21.62 19.14 3.77
CA LEU A 281 -22.69 20.00 3.26
C LEU A 281 -23.63 19.27 2.31
N ALA A 282 -23.17 18.26 1.56
CA ALA A 282 -24.02 17.45 0.70
C ALA A 282 -25.06 16.65 1.50
N LEU A 283 -24.67 16.08 2.65
CA LEU A 283 -25.62 15.41 3.55
C LEU A 283 -26.66 16.39 4.10
N VAL A 284 -26.24 17.61 4.50
CA VAL A 284 -27.16 18.66 4.95
C VAL A 284 -28.10 19.09 3.83
N ALA A 285 -27.60 19.31 2.61
CA ALA A 285 -28.40 19.68 1.45
C ALA A 285 -29.43 18.60 1.10
N MET A 286 -29.06 17.31 1.15
CA MET A 286 -30.00 16.19 0.96
C MET A 286 -31.14 16.21 1.98
N ILE A 287 -30.86 16.53 3.25
CA ILE A 287 -31.88 16.67 4.30
C ILE A 287 -32.77 17.89 4.05
N LEU A 288 -32.19 19.04 3.69
CA LEU A 288 -32.93 20.28 3.40
C LEU A 288 -33.85 20.16 2.17
N THR A 289 -33.41 19.43 1.15
CA THR A 289 -34.22 19.14 -0.04
C THR A 289 -35.25 18.04 0.23
N GLY A 290 -34.94 17.04 1.05
CA GLY A 290 -35.87 15.97 1.46
C GLY A 290 -36.96 16.43 2.43
N THR A 291 -36.70 17.47 3.23
CA THR A 291 -37.70 18.11 4.11
C THR A 291 -38.45 19.27 3.44
N GLU A 292 -38.22 19.49 2.14
CA GLU A 292 -38.73 20.62 1.32
C GLU A 292 -38.36 22.03 1.80
N LEU A 293 -37.71 22.18 2.97
CA LEU A 293 -37.31 23.46 3.57
C LEU A 293 -36.41 24.29 2.65
N TYR A 294 -35.58 23.64 1.83
CA TYR A 294 -34.88 24.28 0.72
C TYR A 294 -34.73 23.31 -0.47
N SER A 295 -35.72 23.34 -1.37
CA SER A 295 -35.84 22.41 -2.50
C SER A 295 -34.68 22.44 -3.51
N SER A 296 -33.95 23.55 -3.66
CA SER A 296 -32.81 23.65 -4.59
C SER A 296 -31.44 23.36 -3.96
N ALA A 297 -31.37 23.07 -2.65
CA ALA A 297 -30.10 22.99 -1.90
C ALA A 297 -29.05 22.06 -2.54
N THR A 298 -29.45 20.89 -3.05
CA THR A 298 -28.51 19.96 -3.72
C THR A 298 -28.09 20.43 -5.11
N ASN A 299 -28.94 21.17 -5.83
CA ASN A 299 -28.62 21.75 -7.14
C ASN A 299 -27.65 22.94 -7.01
N ASP A 300 -27.88 23.82 -6.04
CA ASP A 300 -27.02 24.96 -5.74
C ASP A 300 -25.63 24.48 -5.27
N LEU A 301 -25.59 23.46 -4.40
CA LEU A 301 -24.33 22.85 -3.96
C LEU A 301 -23.57 22.19 -5.11
N LEU A 302 -24.25 21.41 -5.97
CA LEU A 302 -23.63 20.78 -7.14
C LEU A 302 -23.07 21.82 -8.13
N SER A 303 -23.77 22.94 -8.28
CA SER A 303 -23.33 24.08 -9.11
C SER A 303 -22.05 24.74 -8.57
N CYS A 304 -21.91 24.84 -7.25
CA CYS A 304 -20.66 25.31 -6.60
C CYS A 304 -19.54 24.26 -6.62
N HIS A 305 -19.88 22.97 -6.54
CA HIS A 305 -18.91 21.86 -6.51
C HIS A 305 -18.28 21.56 -7.88
N SER A 306 -19.03 21.72 -8.97
CA SER A 306 -18.53 21.38 -10.31
C SER A 306 -17.30 22.23 -10.74
N PRO A 307 -17.27 23.56 -10.53
CA PRO A 307 -16.05 24.36 -10.72
C PRO A 307 -14.92 24.00 -9.75
N LEU A 308 -15.23 23.61 -8.51
CA LEU A 308 -14.24 23.19 -7.52
C LEU A 308 -13.47 21.94 -7.98
N LEU A 309 -14.15 20.97 -8.61
CA LEU A 309 -13.52 19.79 -9.21
C LEU A 309 -12.47 20.18 -10.27
N LEU A 310 -12.81 21.10 -11.19
CA LEU A 310 -11.88 21.57 -12.22
C LEU A 310 -10.70 22.35 -11.63
N LEU A 311 -10.96 23.27 -10.69
CA LEU A 311 -9.91 24.03 -9.99
C LEU A 311 -8.95 23.11 -9.25
N ALA A 312 -9.45 22.07 -8.57
CA ALA A 312 -8.62 21.07 -7.91
C ALA A 312 -7.73 20.31 -8.91
N GLY A 313 -8.27 19.92 -10.07
CA GLY A 313 -7.53 19.29 -11.14
C GLY A 313 -6.40 20.17 -11.69
N ILE A 314 -6.70 21.43 -12.01
CA ILE A 314 -5.72 22.41 -12.51
C ILE A 314 -4.60 22.64 -11.49
N MET A 315 -4.96 22.82 -10.22
CA MET A 315 -3.99 23.04 -9.16
C MET A 315 -3.12 21.80 -8.89
N ALA A 316 -3.68 20.59 -8.97
CA ALA A 316 -2.94 19.34 -8.81
C ALA A 316 -1.95 19.13 -9.97
N TRP A 317 -2.38 19.44 -11.20
CA TRP A 317 -1.51 19.38 -12.38
C TRP A 317 -0.34 20.37 -12.26
N ARG A 318 -0.60 21.63 -11.87
CA ARG A 318 0.44 22.64 -11.61
C ARG A 318 1.37 22.30 -10.44
N LYS A 319 0.94 21.41 -9.53
CA LYS A 319 1.77 20.84 -8.45
C LYS A 319 2.55 19.59 -8.85
N GLY A 320 2.52 19.20 -10.13
CA GLY A 320 3.33 18.10 -10.68
C GLY A 320 2.62 16.75 -10.76
N ASN A 321 1.33 16.65 -10.41
CA ASN A 321 0.57 15.42 -10.66
C ASN A 321 0.26 15.29 -12.17
N GLN A 322 1.07 14.51 -12.89
CA GLN A 322 0.91 14.33 -14.34
C GLN A 322 -0.41 13.66 -14.72
N SER A 323 -0.97 12.80 -13.86
CA SER A 323 -2.25 12.11 -14.09
C SER A 323 -3.44 13.07 -14.15
N ALA A 324 -3.31 14.29 -13.61
CA ALA A 324 -4.38 15.29 -13.61
C ALA A 324 -4.68 15.90 -14.99
N ARG A 325 -3.79 15.71 -15.99
CA ARG A 325 -3.96 16.30 -17.35
C ARG A 325 -5.28 15.91 -18.02
N TYR A 326 -5.59 14.61 -18.07
CA TYR A 326 -6.80 14.11 -18.72
C TYR A 326 -8.06 14.39 -17.89
N TYR A 327 -7.92 14.40 -16.56
CA TYR A 327 -8.98 14.81 -15.64
C TYR A 327 -9.43 16.26 -15.91
N VAL A 328 -8.48 17.20 -16.07
CA VAL A 328 -8.80 18.61 -16.36
C VAL A 328 -9.53 18.76 -17.71
N ILE A 329 -9.11 18.03 -18.73
CA ILE A 329 -9.76 18.05 -20.06
C ILE A 329 -11.19 17.50 -19.96
N ALA A 330 -11.38 16.37 -19.28
CA ALA A 330 -12.68 15.73 -19.10
C ALA A 330 -13.69 16.65 -18.37
N TRP A 331 -13.32 17.15 -17.18
CA TRP A 331 -14.18 18.06 -16.41
C TRP A 331 -14.40 19.40 -17.12
N GLY A 332 -13.44 19.89 -17.90
CA GLY A 332 -13.61 21.08 -18.73
C GLY A 332 -14.71 20.90 -19.79
N ILE A 333 -14.74 19.76 -20.48
CA ILE A 333 -15.77 19.43 -21.49
C ILE A 333 -17.16 19.29 -20.84
N PHE A 334 -17.25 18.59 -19.71
CA PHE A 334 -18.51 18.50 -18.96
C PHE A 334 -19.00 19.87 -18.50
N LEU A 335 -18.12 20.71 -17.95
CA LEU A 335 -18.46 22.05 -17.48
C LEU A 335 -18.91 23.01 -18.58
N MET A 336 -18.40 22.87 -19.81
CA MET A 336 -18.95 23.62 -20.95
C MET A 336 -20.42 23.26 -21.18
N GLY A 337 -20.77 21.97 -21.18
CA GLY A 337 -22.17 21.53 -21.29
C GLY A 337 -23.04 21.97 -20.12
N ALA A 338 -22.54 21.84 -18.88
CA ALA A 338 -23.22 22.32 -17.67
C ALA A 338 -23.46 23.84 -17.67
N THR A 339 -22.52 24.61 -18.22
CA THR A 339 -22.66 26.07 -18.39
C THR A 339 -23.70 26.40 -19.46
N THR A 340 -23.71 25.68 -20.58
CA THR A 340 -24.72 25.85 -21.65
C THR A 340 -26.15 25.62 -21.14
N ILE A 341 -26.39 24.53 -20.40
CA ILE A 341 -27.74 24.26 -19.84
C ILE A 341 -28.13 25.29 -18.77
N THR A 342 -27.18 25.77 -17.97
CA THR A 342 -27.42 26.83 -16.97
C THR A 342 -27.82 28.15 -17.63
N LEU A 343 -27.05 28.61 -18.61
CA LEU A 343 -27.36 29.83 -19.38
C LEU A 343 -28.70 29.73 -20.13
N ARG A 344 -29.04 28.54 -20.66
CA ARG A 344 -30.35 28.26 -21.25
C ARG A 344 -31.48 28.38 -20.23
N ASN A 345 -31.32 27.79 -19.05
CA ASN A 345 -32.35 27.83 -17.99
C ASN A 345 -32.54 29.26 -17.43
N MET A 346 -31.47 30.07 -17.38
CA MET A 346 -31.54 31.50 -17.07
C MET A 346 -32.12 32.38 -18.19
N GLY A 347 -32.40 31.82 -19.37
CA GLY A 347 -32.97 32.54 -20.52
C GLY A 347 -31.96 33.27 -21.41
N PHE A 348 -30.65 33.18 -21.14
CA PHE A 348 -29.62 33.77 -22.00
C PHE A 348 -29.40 33.01 -23.31
N LEU A 349 -29.71 31.71 -23.34
CA LEU A 349 -29.63 30.87 -24.55
C LEU A 349 -31.02 30.30 -24.90
N PRO A 350 -31.36 30.21 -26.20
CA PRO A 350 -32.62 29.62 -26.64
C PRO A 350 -32.66 28.12 -26.35
N ILE A 351 -33.85 27.60 -26.07
CA ILE A 351 -34.13 26.16 -25.98
C ILE A 351 -34.16 25.60 -27.41
N ASN A 352 -33.19 24.74 -27.75
CA ASN A 352 -33.14 24.01 -29.02
C ASN A 352 -32.42 22.66 -28.81
N SER A 353 -32.37 21.80 -29.84
CA SER A 353 -31.75 20.48 -29.73
C SER A 353 -30.27 20.53 -29.29
N PHE A 354 -29.51 21.53 -29.75
CA PHE A 354 -28.11 21.70 -29.34
C PHE A 354 -28.00 22.02 -27.85
N THR A 355 -28.65 23.10 -27.39
CA THR A 355 -28.61 23.52 -25.97
C THR A 355 -29.31 22.54 -25.03
N THR A 356 -30.09 21.60 -25.58
CA THR A 356 -30.70 20.50 -24.82
C THR A 356 -29.75 19.33 -24.62
N HIS A 357 -29.03 18.89 -25.66
CA HIS A 357 -28.18 17.69 -25.60
C HIS A 357 -26.69 17.94 -25.30
N THR A 358 -26.27 19.20 -25.14
CA THR A 358 -24.85 19.54 -24.94
C THR A 358 -24.28 18.92 -23.65
N VAL A 359 -25.07 18.83 -22.57
CA VAL A 359 -24.60 18.31 -21.28
C VAL A 359 -24.48 16.78 -21.28
N GLU A 360 -25.40 16.08 -21.94
CA GLU A 360 -25.34 14.64 -22.16
C GLU A 360 -24.12 14.28 -23.02
N ILE A 361 -23.94 14.95 -24.17
CA ILE A 361 -22.76 14.76 -25.03
C ILE A 361 -21.46 15.07 -24.26
N GLY A 362 -21.44 16.15 -23.47
CA GLY A 362 -20.32 16.51 -22.60
C GLY A 362 -20.00 15.42 -21.57
N SER A 363 -21.01 14.87 -20.89
CA SER A 363 -20.87 13.78 -19.91
C SER A 363 -20.40 12.46 -20.54
N ALA A 364 -20.86 12.14 -21.75
CA ALA A 364 -20.44 10.95 -22.49
C ALA A 364 -18.94 11.02 -22.84
N LEU A 365 -18.48 12.18 -23.35
CA LEU A 365 -17.06 12.43 -23.62
C LEU A 365 -16.22 12.46 -22.34
N GLU A 366 -16.72 13.10 -21.28
CA GLU A 366 -16.09 13.13 -19.96
C GLU A 366 -15.89 11.71 -19.40
N VAL A 367 -16.89 10.84 -19.49
CA VAL A 367 -16.80 9.44 -19.04
C VAL A 367 -15.75 8.65 -19.85
N ILE A 368 -15.65 8.89 -21.16
CA ILE A 368 -14.56 8.31 -21.97
C ILE A 368 -13.19 8.83 -21.51
N LEU A 369 -13.05 10.14 -21.34
CA LEU A 369 -11.78 10.78 -20.99
C LEU A 369 -11.32 10.48 -19.55
N LEU A 370 -12.23 10.35 -18.58
CA LEU A 370 -11.90 9.94 -17.21
C LEU A 370 -11.50 8.46 -17.13
N SER A 371 -12.10 7.59 -17.95
CA SER A 371 -11.67 6.19 -18.02
C SER A 371 -10.27 6.07 -18.65
N LEU A 372 -9.94 6.90 -19.66
CA LEU A 372 -8.57 7.04 -20.17
C LEU A 372 -7.61 7.64 -19.12
N ALA A 373 -8.04 8.63 -18.33
CA ALA A 373 -7.25 9.21 -17.25
C ALA A 373 -6.90 8.18 -16.16
N LEU A 374 -7.84 7.29 -15.83
CA LEU A 374 -7.64 6.17 -14.93
C LEU A 374 -6.62 5.15 -15.48
N ALA A 375 -6.72 4.81 -16.77
CA ALA A 375 -5.74 3.93 -17.43
C ALA A 375 -4.33 4.55 -17.48
N ASP A 376 -4.20 5.85 -17.77
CA ASP A 376 -2.93 6.58 -17.75
C ASP A 376 -2.33 6.64 -16.35
N LYS A 377 -3.14 6.96 -15.33
CA LYS A 377 -2.74 6.91 -13.91
C LYS A 377 -2.23 5.53 -13.52
N TYR A 378 -2.94 4.46 -13.88
CA TYR A 378 -2.51 3.09 -13.60
C TYR A 378 -1.18 2.75 -14.30
N ARG A 379 -1.00 3.15 -15.57
CA ARG A 379 0.27 2.99 -16.30
C ARG A 379 1.42 3.70 -15.60
N ILE A 380 1.24 4.94 -15.15
CA ILE A 380 2.27 5.71 -14.43
C ILE A 380 2.63 5.01 -13.11
N LEU A 381 1.63 4.67 -12.28
CA LEU A 381 1.85 3.96 -11.01
C LEU A 381 2.53 2.60 -11.20
N ARG A 382 2.22 1.89 -12.28
CA ARG A 382 2.87 0.63 -12.63
C ARG A 382 4.35 0.83 -12.97
N ILE A 383 4.69 1.83 -13.79
CA ILE A 383 6.09 2.15 -14.14
C ILE A 383 6.88 2.59 -12.90
N GLU A 384 6.29 3.40 -12.03
CA GLU A 384 6.91 3.80 -10.75
C GLU A 384 7.17 2.58 -9.85
N LYS A 385 6.20 1.66 -9.74
CA LYS A 385 6.33 0.42 -8.97
C LYS A 385 7.42 -0.50 -9.54
N GLU A 386 7.41 -0.73 -10.85
CA GLU A 386 8.42 -1.56 -11.55
C GLU A 386 9.84 -0.99 -11.33
N LYS A 387 10.00 0.34 -11.45
CA LYS A 387 11.27 1.03 -11.17
C LYS A 387 11.71 0.88 -9.71
N ALA A 388 10.79 1.04 -8.75
CA ALA A 388 11.08 0.85 -7.33
C ALA A 388 11.49 -0.59 -7.01
N THR A 389 10.81 -1.60 -7.59
CA THR A 389 11.18 -3.01 -7.42
C THR A 389 12.54 -3.34 -8.03
N TYR A 390 12.87 -2.76 -9.19
CA TYR A 390 14.19 -2.91 -9.80
C TYR A 390 15.30 -2.31 -8.93
N GLN A 391 15.08 -1.11 -8.37
CA GLN A 391 16.02 -0.48 -7.45
C GLN A 391 16.22 -1.30 -6.17
N ALA A 392 15.15 -1.85 -5.59
CA ALA A 392 15.24 -2.74 -4.43
C ALA A 392 16.04 -4.02 -4.73
N LEU A 393 15.82 -4.65 -5.88
CA LEU A 393 16.57 -5.83 -6.31
C LEU A 393 18.06 -5.53 -6.49
N MET A 394 18.41 -4.39 -7.11
CA MET A 394 19.81 -3.97 -7.30
C MET A 394 20.52 -3.69 -5.96
N ILE A 395 19.81 -3.13 -4.98
CA ILE A 395 20.35 -2.94 -3.62
C ILE A 395 20.55 -4.29 -2.93
N GLN A 396 19.60 -5.22 -3.07
CA GLN A 396 19.71 -6.57 -2.51
C GLN A 396 20.87 -7.37 -3.13
N GLN A 397 21.08 -7.27 -4.44
CA GLN A 397 22.20 -7.93 -5.12
C GLN A 397 23.55 -7.43 -4.61
N LYS A 398 23.75 -6.11 -4.51
CA LYS A 398 24.98 -5.55 -3.93
C LYS A 398 25.21 -5.96 -2.47
N ALA A 399 24.15 -5.98 -1.66
CA ALA A 399 24.24 -6.42 -0.28
C ALA A 399 24.61 -7.92 -0.17
N ASN A 400 24.15 -8.76 -1.11
CA ASN A 400 24.55 -10.16 -1.21
C ASN A 400 26.01 -10.30 -1.68
N GLU A 401 26.45 -9.54 -2.68
CA GLU A 401 27.86 -9.53 -3.15
C GLU A 401 28.82 -9.14 -2.02
N GLU A 402 28.52 -8.05 -1.29
CA GLU A 402 29.28 -7.63 -0.09
C GLU A 402 29.25 -8.67 1.03
N LEU A 403 28.16 -9.44 1.16
CA LEU A 403 28.03 -10.50 2.16
C LEU A 403 28.83 -11.75 1.76
N GLU A 404 28.81 -12.14 0.48
CA GLU A 404 29.62 -13.24 -0.04
C GLU A 404 31.12 -12.94 0.09
N GLU A 405 31.54 -11.70 -0.17
CA GLU A 405 32.91 -11.24 0.07
C GLU A 405 33.29 -11.35 1.56
N LYS A 406 32.46 -10.80 2.47
CA LYS A 406 32.68 -10.92 3.92
C LYS A 406 32.67 -12.37 4.43
N VAL A 407 31.80 -13.23 3.88
CA VAL A 407 31.74 -14.66 4.23
C VAL A 407 33.00 -15.37 3.73
N LYS A 408 33.49 -15.06 2.53
CA LYS A 408 34.72 -15.62 1.97
C LYS A 408 35.94 -15.19 2.79
N ASP A 409 36.03 -13.91 3.14
CA ASP A 409 37.10 -13.39 4.00
C ASP A 409 37.06 -14.03 5.40
N ARG A 410 35.88 -14.11 6.02
CA ARG A 410 35.75 -14.74 7.34
C ARG A 410 36.01 -16.25 7.29
N THR A 411 35.66 -16.92 6.21
CA THR A 411 35.97 -18.34 5.99
C THR A 411 37.48 -18.54 5.84
N ARG A 412 38.17 -17.65 5.12
CA ARG A 412 39.64 -17.65 5.01
C ARG A 412 40.31 -17.39 6.35
N GLU A 413 39.81 -16.43 7.13
CA GLU A 413 40.30 -16.14 8.48
C GLU A 413 40.12 -17.36 9.42
N ILE A 414 38.95 -18.00 9.41
CA ILE A 414 38.67 -19.22 10.17
C ILE A 414 39.56 -20.38 9.72
N GLN A 415 39.81 -20.53 8.42
CA GLN A 415 40.69 -21.59 7.91
C GLN A 415 42.14 -21.36 8.33
N ASN A 416 42.65 -20.13 8.26
CA ASN A 416 43.97 -19.76 8.77
C ASN A 416 44.08 -20.04 10.29
N GLN A 417 43.10 -19.59 11.09
CA GLN A 417 43.06 -19.85 12.54
C GLN A 417 43.00 -21.35 12.85
N LYS A 418 42.29 -22.13 12.04
CA LYS A 418 42.24 -23.60 12.16
C LYS A 418 43.59 -24.25 11.85
N GLU A 419 44.30 -23.77 10.83
CA GLU A 419 45.65 -24.25 10.50
C GLU A 419 46.66 -23.90 11.61
N GLU A 420 46.62 -22.69 12.15
CA GLU A 420 47.40 -22.29 13.34
C GLU A 420 47.09 -23.17 14.56
N ILE A 421 45.81 -23.46 14.84
CA ILE A 421 45.39 -24.34 15.94
C ILE A 421 45.88 -25.79 15.72
N ILE A 422 45.86 -26.29 14.48
CA ILE A 422 46.39 -27.63 14.15
C ILE A 422 47.90 -27.66 14.39
N GLN A 423 48.64 -26.65 13.92
CA GLN A 423 50.08 -26.57 14.14
C GLN A 423 50.41 -26.49 15.65
N GLN A 424 49.71 -25.64 16.41
CA GLN A 424 49.86 -25.58 17.87
C GLN A 424 49.53 -26.91 18.55
N ALA A 425 48.52 -27.66 18.07
CA ALA A 425 48.19 -28.97 18.59
C ALA A 425 49.27 -30.03 18.30
N GLU A 426 49.91 -29.97 17.13
CA GLU A 426 51.05 -30.85 16.78
C GLU A 426 52.32 -30.50 17.56
N GLU A 427 52.61 -29.22 17.76
CA GLU A 427 53.70 -28.74 18.63
C GLU A 427 53.45 -29.17 20.08
N LEU A 428 52.26 -28.94 20.63
CA LEU A 428 51.87 -29.38 21.97
C LEU A 428 51.95 -30.91 22.12
N LYS A 429 51.53 -31.67 21.12
CA LYS A 429 51.65 -33.14 21.11
C LYS A 429 53.12 -33.57 21.14
N THR A 430 53.98 -32.92 20.35
CA THR A 430 55.42 -33.19 20.29
C THR A 430 56.10 -32.86 21.62
N ILE A 431 55.79 -31.71 22.22
CA ILE A 431 56.26 -31.31 23.55
C ILE A 431 55.79 -32.32 24.61
N ASN A 432 54.52 -32.76 24.55
CA ASN A 432 53.96 -33.71 25.51
C ASN A 432 54.63 -35.10 25.39
N ASP A 433 54.94 -35.57 24.18
CA ASP A 433 55.69 -36.82 23.98
C ASP A 433 57.17 -36.69 24.37
N GLN A 434 57.79 -35.52 24.23
CA GLN A 434 59.11 -35.24 24.82
C GLN A 434 59.06 -35.26 26.36
N LEU A 435 58.05 -34.62 26.97
CA LEU A 435 57.83 -34.64 28.42
C LEU A 435 57.58 -36.06 28.94
N LYS A 436 56.83 -36.91 28.24
CA LYS A 436 56.68 -38.33 28.58
C LYS A 436 58.03 -39.05 28.56
N LYS A 437 58.84 -38.87 27.52
CA LYS A 437 60.19 -39.47 27.43
C LYS A 437 61.11 -39.00 28.56
N ALA A 438 61.11 -37.70 28.86
CA ALA A 438 61.87 -37.13 29.98
C ALA A 438 61.41 -37.71 31.33
N ASN A 439 60.11 -37.81 31.56
CA ASN A 439 59.56 -38.41 32.79
C ASN A 439 59.91 -39.90 32.95
N VAL A 440 60.00 -40.67 31.86
CA VAL A 440 60.48 -42.07 31.89
C VAL A 440 61.97 -42.14 32.24
N LEU A 441 62.79 -41.25 31.68
CA LEU A 441 64.23 -41.17 31.99
C LEU A 441 64.48 -40.78 33.46
N ILE A 442 63.74 -39.79 33.99
CA ILE A 442 63.83 -39.33 35.37
C ILE A 442 63.44 -40.45 36.35
N LYS A 443 62.39 -41.23 36.05
CA LYS A 443 62.05 -42.42 36.86
C LYS A 443 63.20 -43.43 36.89
N LYS A 444 63.80 -43.72 35.73
CA LYS A 444 64.89 -44.70 35.63
C LYS A 444 66.13 -44.30 36.45
N ASP A 445 66.60 -43.05 36.34
CA ASP A 445 67.74 -42.55 37.12
C ASP A 445 67.46 -42.58 38.64
N ARG A 446 66.22 -42.29 39.05
CA ARG A 446 65.80 -42.36 40.46
C ARG A 446 65.82 -43.80 40.99
N ASP A 447 65.29 -44.76 40.24
CA ASP A 447 65.27 -46.18 40.62
C ASP A 447 66.67 -46.80 40.66
N GLU A 448 67.59 -46.30 39.81
CA GLU A 448 68.98 -46.76 39.73
C GLU A 448 69.83 -46.26 40.92
N LYS A 449 69.70 -44.98 41.30
CA LYS A 449 70.36 -44.41 42.50
C LYS A 449 69.89 -45.06 43.80
N VAL A 450 68.59 -45.34 43.95
CA VAL A 450 68.04 -45.98 45.16
C VAL A 450 68.65 -47.37 45.41
N LYS A 451 68.95 -48.14 44.36
CA LYS A 451 69.61 -49.45 44.51
C LYS A 451 71.04 -49.36 45.06
N ILE A 452 71.81 -48.36 44.64
CA ILE A 452 73.20 -48.18 45.07
C ILE A 452 73.26 -47.88 46.57
N TYR A 453 72.48 -46.90 47.05
CA TYR A 453 72.45 -46.53 48.46
C TYR A 453 71.98 -47.67 49.39
N LEU A 454 71.02 -48.49 48.95
CA LEU A 454 70.57 -49.66 49.72
C LEU A 454 71.68 -50.71 49.90
N GLN A 455 72.53 -50.89 48.88
CA GLN A 455 73.62 -51.87 48.91
C GLN A 455 74.78 -51.41 49.83
N GLU A 456 75.08 -50.11 49.88
CA GLU A 456 76.09 -49.56 50.81
C GLU A 456 75.66 -49.71 52.28
N ALA A 457 74.38 -49.49 52.58
CA ALA A 457 73.83 -49.63 53.94
C ALA A 457 73.87 -51.09 54.47
N THR A 458 73.70 -52.08 53.59
CA THR A 458 73.73 -53.51 53.99
C THR A 458 75.15 -54.01 54.29
N GLU A 459 76.17 -53.50 53.60
CA GLU A 459 77.56 -53.87 53.91
C GLU A 459 78.08 -53.19 55.19
N ALA A 460 77.68 -51.94 55.45
CA ALA A 460 78.09 -51.21 56.66
C ALA A 460 77.56 -51.90 57.94
N THR A 461 76.31 -52.37 57.91
CA THR A 461 75.70 -53.12 59.01
C THR A 461 76.38 -54.47 59.24
N GLY A 462 76.70 -55.23 58.19
CA GLY A 462 77.45 -56.49 58.31
C GLY A 462 78.84 -56.32 58.93
N LYS A 463 79.58 -55.25 58.59
CA LYS A 463 80.87 -54.93 59.21
C LYS A 463 80.75 -54.57 60.70
N LEU A 464 79.76 -53.76 61.07
CA LEU A 464 79.52 -53.40 62.46
C LEU A 464 79.22 -54.63 63.32
N GLN A 465 78.44 -55.58 62.80
CA GLN A 465 78.14 -56.85 63.46
C GLN A 465 79.40 -57.69 63.68
N GLN A 466 80.32 -57.75 62.69
CA GLN A 466 81.59 -58.46 62.81
C GLN A 466 82.54 -57.84 63.86
N ILE A 467 82.52 -56.52 64.01
CA ILE A 467 83.23 -55.80 65.09
C ILE A 467 82.60 -56.12 66.46
N GLN A 468 81.27 -56.19 66.53
CA GLN A 468 80.52 -56.52 67.75
C GLN A 468 80.77 -57.97 68.22
N GLU A 469 80.85 -58.94 67.30
CA GLU A 469 81.26 -60.31 67.61
C GLU A 469 82.72 -60.39 68.09
N THR A 470 83.60 -59.58 67.52
CA THR A 470 85.02 -59.55 67.91
C THR A 470 85.22 -58.93 69.30
N LEU A 471 84.44 -57.89 69.65
CA LEU A 471 84.33 -57.37 71.03
C LEU A 471 83.94 -58.46 72.02
N ALA A 472 82.95 -59.29 71.67
CA ALA A 472 82.43 -60.34 72.55
C ALA A 472 83.41 -61.51 72.78
N GLN A 473 84.26 -61.84 71.79
CA GLN A 473 85.13 -63.02 71.85
C GLN A 473 86.60 -62.74 72.22
N ARG A 474 87.14 -61.56 71.90
CA ARG A 474 88.61 -61.31 71.96
C ARG A 474 89.03 -60.12 72.82
N GLY A 475 88.08 -59.51 73.55
CA GLY A 475 88.33 -58.43 74.48
C GLY A 475 88.52 -57.05 73.80
N PRO A 476 88.46 -55.97 74.59
CA PRO A 476 88.32 -54.61 74.08
C PRO A 476 89.53 -54.12 73.27
N GLU A 477 90.77 -54.48 73.64
CA GLU A 477 91.97 -53.97 72.96
C GLU A 477 92.08 -54.40 71.48
N ILE A 478 91.72 -55.65 71.17
CA ILE A 478 91.78 -56.17 69.79
C ILE A 478 90.68 -55.54 68.93
N ALA A 479 89.48 -55.41 69.49
CA ALA A 479 88.39 -54.72 68.83
C ALA A 479 88.67 -53.22 68.61
N GLN A 480 89.27 -52.54 69.60
CA GLN A 480 89.63 -51.13 69.49
C GLN A 480 90.72 -50.91 68.42
N LYS A 481 91.70 -51.82 68.31
CA LYS A 481 92.65 -51.82 67.18
C LYS A 481 91.97 -52.02 65.83
N LEU A 482 91.03 -52.96 65.71
CA LEU A 482 90.27 -53.16 64.47
C LEU A 482 89.42 -51.95 64.10
N LEU A 483 88.79 -51.32 65.09
CA LEU A 483 87.92 -50.16 64.92
C LEU A 483 88.72 -48.90 64.54
N ILE A 484 89.89 -48.66 65.17
CA ILE A 484 90.83 -47.60 64.77
C ILE A 484 91.36 -47.85 63.35
N ASN A 485 91.67 -49.10 62.98
CA ASN A 485 92.19 -49.41 61.66
C ASN A 485 91.11 -49.24 60.56
N GLU A 486 89.88 -49.71 60.78
CA GLU A 486 88.76 -49.46 59.85
C GLU A 486 88.38 -47.97 59.77
N ILE A 487 88.45 -47.21 60.87
CA ILE A 487 88.25 -45.74 60.83
C ILE A 487 89.34 -45.05 60.02
N ASN A 488 90.62 -45.38 60.23
CA ASN A 488 91.73 -44.80 59.48
C ASN A 488 91.65 -45.18 57.98
N THR A 489 91.40 -46.46 57.68
CA THR A 489 91.15 -46.92 56.30
C THR A 489 89.97 -46.18 55.68
N ALA A 490 88.83 -46.06 56.37
CA ALA A 490 87.65 -45.37 55.84
C ALA A 490 87.89 -43.86 55.64
N GLY A 491 88.60 -43.20 56.55
CA GLY A 491 88.95 -41.79 56.46
C GLY A 491 89.86 -41.48 55.28
N GLU A 492 90.98 -42.21 55.15
CA GLU A 492 91.89 -42.03 54.00
C GLU A 492 91.18 -42.39 52.68
N LEU A 493 90.34 -43.42 52.67
CA LEU A 493 89.62 -43.82 51.46
C LEU A 493 88.52 -42.82 51.07
N SER A 494 87.86 -42.17 52.02
CA SER A 494 86.88 -41.11 51.74
C SER A 494 87.53 -39.92 51.03
N ILE A 495 88.71 -39.49 51.51
CA ILE A 495 89.47 -38.39 50.90
C ILE A 495 89.92 -38.77 49.47
N ILE A 496 90.36 -40.02 49.27
CA ILE A 496 90.71 -40.58 47.95
C ILE A 496 89.49 -40.61 47.03
N GLN A 497 88.31 -41.00 47.53
CA GLN A 497 87.08 -41.08 46.76
C GLN A 497 86.55 -39.71 46.34
N GLU A 498 86.45 -38.77 47.26
CA GLU A 498 86.00 -37.41 46.98
C GLU A 498 86.90 -36.73 45.94
N LYS A 499 88.22 -36.87 46.09
CA LYS A 499 89.18 -36.31 45.14
C LYS A 499 89.07 -36.93 43.74
N VAL A 500 88.88 -38.25 43.62
CA VAL A 500 88.66 -38.91 42.32
C VAL A 500 87.30 -38.58 41.71
N ARG A 501 86.24 -38.44 42.51
CA ARG A 501 84.91 -38.00 42.04
C ARG A 501 84.94 -36.60 41.44
N ASN A 502 85.78 -35.72 41.99
CA ASN A 502 85.93 -34.34 41.50
C ASN A 502 86.92 -34.24 40.31
N GLU A 503 88.05 -34.95 40.34
CA GLU A 503 89.10 -34.84 39.30
C GLU A 503 88.87 -35.77 38.08
N TYR A 504 88.11 -36.86 38.22
CA TYR A 504 87.94 -37.88 37.16
C TYR A 504 86.49 -38.42 37.06
N PRO A 505 85.48 -37.57 36.75
CA PRO A 505 84.06 -37.96 36.75
C PRO A 505 83.72 -39.09 35.76
N ASP A 506 84.35 -39.13 34.58
CA ASP A 506 84.10 -40.19 33.58
C ASP A 506 84.58 -41.57 34.07
N PHE A 507 85.76 -41.63 34.71
CA PHE A 507 86.27 -42.85 35.35
C PHE A 507 85.33 -43.32 36.47
N VAL A 508 84.79 -42.39 37.25
CA VAL A 508 83.83 -42.69 38.31
C VAL A 508 82.55 -43.31 37.73
N ALA A 509 82.01 -42.74 36.65
CA ALA A 509 80.84 -43.30 35.97
C ALA A 509 81.09 -44.74 35.48
N GLU A 510 82.27 -45.04 34.95
CA GLU A 510 82.62 -46.40 34.49
C GLU A 510 82.85 -47.40 35.65
N ILE A 511 83.60 -47.01 36.69
CA ILE A 511 83.93 -47.92 37.79
C ILE A 511 82.73 -48.15 38.75
N ASP A 512 81.90 -47.14 38.99
CA ASP A 512 80.67 -47.29 39.77
C ASP A 512 79.65 -48.13 38.99
N LYS A 513 79.54 -47.96 37.67
CA LYS A 513 78.72 -48.85 36.82
C LYS A 513 79.24 -50.29 36.82
N ALA A 514 80.55 -50.51 36.77
CA ALA A 514 81.14 -51.85 36.87
C ALA A 514 80.87 -52.51 38.23
N LEU A 515 80.76 -51.74 39.31
CA LEU A 515 80.37 -52.20 40.64
C LEU A 515 78.86 -52.52 40.71
N ALA A 516 78.01 -51.63 40.19
CA ALA A 516 76.56 -51.82 40.14
C ALA A 516 76.14 -53.04 39.28
N ASP A 517 76.82 -53.25 38.15
CA ASP A 517 76.69 -54.44 37.30
C ASP A 517 77.25 -55.73 37.95
N LYS A 518 77.81 -55.65 39.18
CA LYS A 518 78.47 -56.74 39.92
C LYS A 518 79.68 -57.38 39.20
N LYS A 519 80.28 -56.68 38.22
CA LYS A 519 81.45 -57.17 37.46
C LYS A 519 82.76 -57.09 38.27
N ILE A 520 82.83 -56.14 39.20
CA ILE A 520 83.90 -56.00 40.19
C ILE A 520 83.35 -56.09 41.62
N THR A 521 84.21 -56.47 42.56
CA THR A 521 83.92 -56.43 44.00
C THR A 521 84.36 -55.08 44.58
N LYS A 522 83.84 -54.73 45.77
CA LYS A 522 84.25 -53.51 46.49
C LYS A 522 85.76 -53.41 46.68
N ALA A 523 86.45 -54.49 47.05
CA ALA A 523 87.91 -54.47 47.19
C ALA A 523 88.65 -54.14 45.88
N ILE A 524 88.12 -54.54 44.72
CA ILE A 524 88.65 -54.14 43.41
C ILE A 524 88.33 -52.66 43.14
N TRP A 525 87.10 -52.22 43.39
CA TRP A 525 86.66 -50.82 43.24
C TRP A 525 87.51 -49.86 44.09
N GLN A 526 87.73 -50.17 45.38
CA GLN A 526 88.58 -49.39 46.30
C GLN A 526 90.03 -49.32 45.80
N VAL A 527 90.61 -50.43 45.33
CA VAL A 527 91.94 -50.45 44.70
C VAL A 527 91.96 -49.61 43.42
N GLY A 528 90.89 -49.61 42.63
CA GLY A 528 90.76 -48.79 41.42
C GLY A 528 90.84 -47.30 41.69
N TYR A 529 90.11 -46.81 42.70
CA TYR A 529 90.19 -45.41 43.16
C TYR A 529 91.61 -45.04 43.60
N CYS A 530 92.28 -45.89 44.40
CA CYS A 530 93.65 -45.62 44.83
C CYS A 530 94.67 -45.64 43.67
N LEU A 531 94.50 -46.54 42.69
CA LEU A 531 95.35 -46.64 41.51
C LEU A 531 95.15 -45.48 40.54
N LYS A 532 93.92 -44.96 40.37
CA LYS A 532 93.65 -43.81 39.50
C LYS A 532 94.29 -42.53 40.05
N LEU A 533 94.38 -42.39 41.38
CA LEU A 533 95.18 -41.37 42.08
C LEU A 533 96.70 -41.64 42.08
N GLY A 534 97.19 -42.63 41.33
CA GLY A 534 98.62 -42.88 41.13
C GLY A 534 99.36 -43.50 42.33
N LYS A 535 98.68 -43.98 43.38
CA LYS A 535 99.34 -44.62 44.53
C LYS A 535 100.01 -45.93 44.11
N SER A 536 101.22 -46.16 44.62
CA SER A 536 101.96 -47.41 44.35
C SER A 536 101.27 -48.61 45.02
N PRO A 537 101.44 -49.85 44.52
CA PRO A 537 100.87 -51.03 45.18
C PRO A 537 101.26 -51.15 46.67
N THR A 538 102.50 -50.76 46.99
CA THR A 538 103.05 -50.66 48.36
C THR A 538 102.38 -49.62 49.24
N ASP A 539 101.88 -48.52 48.68
CA ASP A 539 101.11 -47.54 49.46
C ASP A 539 99.68 -48.01 49.64
N ILE A 540 99.09 -48.61 48.60
CA ILE A 540 97.74 -49.18 48.66
C ILE A 540 97.66 -50.29 49.72
N SER A 541 98.70 -51.11 49.89
CA SER A 541 98.75 -52.16 50.94
C SER A 541 98.87 -51.62 52.36
N LYS A 542 99.14 -50.32 52.56
CA LYS A 542 99.11 -49.66 53.87
C LYS A 542 97.71 -49.15 54.21
N ILE A 543 96.95 -48.72 53.20
CA ILE A 543 95.61 -48.15 53.33
C ILE A 543 94.55 -49.27 53.40
N LEU A 544 94.63 -50.22 52.48
CA LEU A 544 93.76 -51.39 52.40
C LEU A 544 94.53 -52.63 52.90
N PRO A 545 93.92 -53.52 53.69
CA PRO A 545 94.55 -54.74 54.22
C PRO A 545 94.67 -55.83 53.13
N LEU A 546 95.40 -55.51 52.07
CA LEU A 546 95.59 -56.34 50.87
C LEU A 546 97.08 -56.48 50.55
N SER A 547 97.52 -57.68 50.18
CA SER A 547 98.91 -57.88 49.76
C SER A 547 99.23 -57.13 48.45
N ASN A 548 100.49 -56.70 48.27
CA ASN A 548 100.97 -56.09 47.01
C ASN A 548 100.65 -56.93 45.76
N ARG A 549 100.66 -58.27 45.90
CA ARG A 549 100.28 -59.21 44.85
C ARG A 549 98.79 -59.11 44.54
N THR A 550 97.93 -59.02 45.55
CA THR A 550 96.47 -58.87 45.41
C THR A 550 96.11 -57.54 44.75
N VAL A 551 96.72 -56.43 45.20
CA VAL A 551 96.55 -55.10 44.60
C VAL A 551 96.92 -55.11 43.12
N SER A 552 98.04 -55.73 42.76
CA SER A 552 98.49 -55.85 41.36
C SER A 552 97.53 -56.67 40.49
N VAL A 553 96.96 -57.76 41.03
CA VAL A 553 95.95 -58.58 40.35
C VAL A 553 94.65 -57.78 40.13
N TYR A 554 94.18 -57.03 41.12
CA TYR A 554 92.98 -56.19 40.99
C TYR A 554 93.19 -55.05 39.98
N GLY A 555 94.34 -54.39 40.01
CA GLY A 555 94.74 -53.40 39.01
C GLY A 555 94.84 -53.97 37.60
N SER A 556 95.31 -55.22 37.44
CA SER A 556 95.30 -55.90 36.13
C SER A 556 93.88 -56.21 35.65
N LYS A 557 92.98 -56.66 36.54
CA LYS A 557 91.58 -56.94 36.21
C LYS A 557 90.84 -55.67 35.75
N LEU A 558 91.03 -54.53 36.41
CA LEU A 558 90.42 -53.26 36.00
C LEU A 558 90.90 -52.79 34.62
N ARG A 559 92.19 -52.93 34.31
CA ARG A 559 92.73 -52.61 32.97
C ARG A 559 92.18 -53.53 31.88
N LYS A 560 92.03 -54.84 32.15
CA LYS A 560 91.40 -55.78 31.22
C LYS A 560 89.92 -55.47 30.95
N MET A 561 89.25 -54.75 31.86
CA MET A 561 87.87 -54.29 31.71
C MET A 561 87.76 -52.91 31.06
N GLY A 562 88.87 -52.27 30.67
CA GLY A 562 88.90 -50.91 30.10
C GLY A 562 88.83 -49.78 31.14
N VAL A 563 88.43 -50.08 32.37
CA VAL A 563 88.16 -49.11 33.46
C VAL A 563 89.43 -48.40 33.96
N LEU A 564 90.62 -48.93 33.68
CA LEU A 564 91.90 -48.29 34.04
C LEU A 564 92.88 -48.36 32.89
N GLU A 565 93.70 -47.31 32.76
CA GLU A 565 94.66 -47.17 31.67
C GLU A 565 95.75 -48.24 31.69
N ALA A 566 96.17 -48.70 30.51
CA ALA A 566 97.32 -49.59 30.35
C ALA A 566 98.60 -48.91 30.87
N PHE A 567 99.58 -49.70 31.34
CA PHE A 567 100.87 -49.14 31.75
C PHE A 567 101.55 -48.47 30.55
N LYS A 568 101.78 -47.16 30.63
CA LYS A 568 102.87 -46.52 29.88
C LYS A 568 104.17 -47.13 30.39
N LYS A 569 105.03 -47.53 29.45
CA LYS A 569 106.30 -48.21 29.71
C LYS A 569 107.41 -47.20 29.96
#